data_AF-A0A0N4T3C6-F1
#
_entry.id   AF-A0A0N4T3C6-F1
#
_cell.length_a   1.000
_cell.length_b   1.000
_cell.length_c   1.000
_cell.angle_alpha   90.00
_cell.angle_beta   90.00
_cell.angle_gamma   90.00
#
_symmetry.space_group_name_H-M   'P 1'
#
loop_
_entity.id
_entity.type
_entity.pdbx_description
1 polymer ?
#
loop_
_entity_poly.entity_id
_entity_poly.type
_entity_poly.pdbx_seq_one_letter_code
_entity_poly.pdbx_strand_id
1 'polypeptide(L)'
;MLIANVRSVRLVMNSVMITNSKMHYKCRNIEKPYLRSDVYRVKVPDDKVKWEVVWPEYAPNDFTSSGAIGKPWADSVNVESQKFKWNDVDGLIDRRSYMGKYNLDGTGRPLNPVGRTGLRGRGVLGKWGPNHAADPIVSRIHHGQLQFVGIARRDSGEWALPGGMVDAGEDVQETLKREFTEEALDGKKYPELDMLWRKGVELYRGYVDDPRNTDNAWMETVVVNFHDNDGYLNNVTLRAGDDAIKLRWITVSLGQKLVQVSNRQALVTMSRRPGPPSIDGLYSLKIDNISYQTAPQDLRRLFEKYGEIGDIHIPRDRYTKQSKGFGFVRFYSRRDAEYAMDRMDGRWVDGREIRVAMARYERPIDERSRNGGSSGYRSSRRLVNSHVHIHMDT
;
A
#
# COMPACT_ATOMS: atom_id res chain seq x y z
N MET A 1 -33.00 16.80 -6.02
CA MET A 1 -32.06 17.94 -6.12
C MET A 1 -31.04 17.77 -5.00
N LEU A 2 -29.74 17.61 -5.19
CA LEU A 2 -28.85 17.81 -6.33
C LEU A 2 -28.01 16.55 -6.59
N ILE A 3 -28.01 16.16 -7.85
CA ILE A 3 -27.03 15.30 -8.49
C ILE A 3 -25.79 16.18 -8.73
N ALA A 4 -24.79 16.15 -7.84
CA ALA A 4 -23.50 16.79 -8.08
C ALA A 4 -22.46 16.31 -7.05
N ASN A 5 -21.63 15.32 -7.41
CA ASN A 5 -20.20 15.32 -7.06
C ASN A 5 -19.36 14.15 -7.62
N VAL A 6 -19.94 13.28 -8.46
CA VAL A 6 -19.17 12.18 -9.10
C VAL A 6 -18.43 12.63 -10.38
N ARG A 7 -18.49 13.92 -10.76
CA ARG A 7 -17.89 14.43 -12.02
C ARG A 7 -16.63 15.30 -11.86
N SER A 8 -16.22 15.70 -10.65
CA SER A 8 -15.07 16.61 -10.47
C SER A 8 -13.73 15.94 -10.15
N VAL A 9 -13.66 14.61 -10.05
CA VAL A 9 -12.38 13.89 -9.87
C VAL A 9 -11.76 13.49 -11.22
N ARG A 10 -12.53 13.56 -12.32
CA ARG A 10 -12.12 13.02 -13.63
C ARG A 10 -11.20 13.92 -14.46
N LEU A 11 -10.94 15.17 -14.04
CA LEU A 11 -10.29 16.19 -14.87
C LEU A 11 -8.99 16.80 -14.31
N VAL A 12 -8.50 16.32 -13.16
CA VAL A 12 -7.18 16.74 -12.61
C VAL A 12 -6.10 15.65 -12.72
N MET A 13 -6.46 14.45 -13.18
CA MET A 13 -5.53 13.30 -13.24
C MET A 13 -4.85 13.07 -14.60
N ASN A 14 -5.10 13.93 -15.61
CA ASN A 14 -4.50 13.77 -16.95
C ASN A 14 -3.21 14.56 -17.20
N SER A 15 -2.58 15.14 -16.17
CA SER A 15 -1.31 15.86 -16.34
C SER A 15 -0.22 15.57 -15.29
N VAL A 16 -0.48 14.65 -14.35
CA VAL A 16 0.61 14.05 -13.56
C VAL A 16 1.06 12.80 -14.28
N MET A 17 1.90 13.02 -15.28
CA MET A 17 2.61 11.99 -16.03
C MET A 17 3.24 10.95 -15.10
N ILE A 18 2.75 9.71 -15.18
CA ILE A 18 3.49 8.43 -15.13
C ILE A 18 4.94 8.53 -14.61
N THR A 19 5.19 8.94 -13.37
CA THR A 19 6.55 9.04 -12.81
C THR A 19 6.56 8.96 -11.29
N ASN A 20 5.97 7.91 -10.74
CA ASN A 20 6.39 7.44 -9.42
C ASN A 20 6.26 5.92 -9.35
N SER A 21 6.87 5.22 -10.32
CA SER A 21 7.09 3.79 -10.16
C SER A 21 8.00 3.61 -8.95
N LYS A 22 7.43 3.19 -7.81
CA LYS A 22 8.24 2.77 -6.66
C LYS A 22 9.27 1.76 -7.17
N MET A 23 10.53 2.00 -6.85
CA MET A 23 11.61 1.07 -7.17
C MET A 23 11.25 -0.33 -6.67
N HIS A 24 11.42 -1.34 -7.52
CA HIS A 24 11.23 -2.73 -7.11
C HIS A 24 12.48 -3.25 -6.38
N TYR A 25 12.30 -4.02 -5.31
CA TYR A 25 13.37 -4.55 -4.48
C TYR A 25 13.27 -6.06 -4.31
N LYS A 26 12.05 -6.60 -4.19
CA LYS A 26 11.84 -8.03 -3.93
C LYS A 26 12.33 -8.87 -5.10
N CYS A 27 12.08 -8.42 -6.33
CA CYS A 27 12.59 -9.06 -7.55
C CYS A 27 14.09 -8.83 -7.84
N ARG A 28 14.83 -8.15 -6.97
CA ARG A 28 16.29 -7.96 -7.11
C ARG A 28 17.09 -8.60 -5.97
N ASN A 29 16.46 -9.46 -5.17
CA ASN A 29 17.13 -10.14 -4.08
C ASN A 29 18.23 -11.08 -4.60
N ILE A 30 19.47 -10.84 -4.18
CA ILE A 30 20.66 -11.64 -4.54
C ILE A 30 21.14 -12.56 -3.41
N GLU A 31 20.56 -12.46 -2.22
CA GLU A 31 20.97 -13.23 -1.04
C GLU A 31 20.52 -14.70 -1.11
N LYS A 32 19.57 -14.99 -2.01
CA LYS A 32 18.95 -16.30 -2.19
C LYS A 32 18.85 -16.61 -3.68
N PRO A 33 18.90 -17.89 -4.07
CA PRO A 33 18.68 -18.23 -5.47
C PRO A 33 17.22 -17.93 -5.87
N TYR A 34 17.01 -17.77 -7.17
CA TYR A 34 15.69 -17.65 -7.75
C TYR A 34 14.86 -18.89 -7.43
N LEU A 35 13.56 -18.68 -7.24
CA LEU A 35 12.62 -19.66 -6.68
C LEU A 35 12.74 -21.04 -7.33
N ARG A 36 12.92 -22.07 -6.48
CA ARG A 36 13.02 -23.49 -6.87
C ARG A 36 14.13 -23.75 -7.91
N SER A 37 15.25 -23.07 -7.78
CA SER A 37 16.43 -23.22 -8.65
C SER A 37 17.71 -22.93 -7.86
N ASP A 38 18.86 -23.16 -8.50
CA ASP A 38 20.18 -22.73 -8.02
C ASP A 38 20.68 -21.47 -8.75
N VAL A 39 19.80 -20.78 -9.49
CA VAL A 39 20.17 -19.62 -10.31
C VAL A 39 20.12 -18.33 -9.49
N TYR A 40 21.22 -17.59 -9.48
CA TYR A 40 21.28 -16.28 -8.81
C TYR A 40 21.12 -15.13 -9.80
N ARG A 41 20.52 -14.05 -9.29
CA ARG A 41 20.40 -12.78 -10.02
C ARG A 41 21.75 -12.07 -10.03
N VAL A 42 22.04 -11.39 -11.13
CA VAL A 42 23.11 -10.39 -11.15
C VAL A 42 22.69 -9.19 -10.30
N LYS A 43 23.60 -8.67 -9.47
CA LYS A 43 23.33 -7.47 -8.66
C LYS A 43 23.05 -6.28 -9.57
N VAL A 44 21.87 -5.67 -9.40
CA VAL A 44 21.48 -4.44 -10.09
C VAL A 44 21.49 -3.29 -9.07
N PRO A 45 22.48 -2.38 -9.12
CA PRO A 45 22.47 -1.15 -8.33
C PRO A 45 21.22 -0.30 -8.57
N ASP A 46 20.74 0.43 -7.55
CA ASP A 46 19.50 1.21 -7.63
C ASP A 46 19.53 2.28 -8.75
N ASP A 47 20.70 2.88 -8.99
CA ASP A 47 20.94 3.84 -10.07
C ASP A 47 21.03 3.20 -11.47
N LYS A 48 21.08 1.86 -11.54
CA LYS A 48 21.14 1.08 -12.79
C LYS A 48 19.85 0.33 -13.10
N VAL A 49 18.82 0.43 -12.27
CA VAL A 49 17.55 -0.28 -12.48
C VAL A 49 16.85 0.18 -13.75
N LYS A 50 16.80 1.48 -14.00
CA LYS A 50 16.05 2.06 -15.13
C LYS A 50 16.69 1.71 -16.48
N TRP A 51 15.88 1.20 -17.42
CA TRP A 51 16.35 0.74 -18.73
C TRP A 51 17.03 1.86 -19.53
N GLU A 52 16.59 3.11 -19.33
CA GLU A 52 17.14 4.33 -19.93
C GLU A 52 18.59 4.58 -19.50
N VAL A 53 19.01 4.02 -18.37
CA VAL A 53 20.40 4.07 -17.93
C VAL A 53 21.21 3.07 -18.74
N VAL A 54 22.15 3.61 -19.51
CA VAL A 54 23.09 2.82 -20.30
C VAL A 54 23.97 1.97 -19.38
N TRP A 55 23.98 0.67 -19.65
CA TRP A 55 24.78 -0.31 -18.93
C TRP A 55 25.14 -1.48 -19.86
N PRO A 56 26.17 -1.32 -20.72
CA PRO A 56 26.53 -2.30 -21.74
C PRO A 56 26.98 -3.64 -21.16
N GLU A 57 27.54 -3.64 -19.96
CA GLU A 57 28.01 -4.84 -19.26
C GLU A 57 26.87 -5.64 -18.60
N TYR A 58 25.62 -5.16 -18.69
CA TYR A 58 24.47 -5.86 -18.12
C TYR A 58 24.16 -7.14 -18.89
N ALA A 59 24.68 -8.26 -18.37
CA ALA A 59 24.52 -9.59 -18.95
C ALA A 59 24.01 -10.60 -17.89
N PRO A 60 22.75 -10.48 -17.44
CA PRO A 60 22.17 -11.44 -16.51
C PRO A 60 21.96 -12.82 -17.13
N ASN A 61 21.95 -13.86 -16.28
CA ASN A 61 21.59 -15.22 -16.69
C ASN A 61 20.19 -15.25 -17.32
N ASP A 62 20.01 -16.08 -18.35
CA ASP A 62 18.71 -16.35 -18.97
C ASP A 62 18.12 -17.64 -18.38
N PHE A 63 17.00 -17.52 -17.67
CA PHE A 63 16.41 -18.64 -16.95
C PHE A 63 14.91 -18.74 -17.17
N THR A 64 14.46 -19.94 -17.54
CA THR A 64 13.04 -20.35 -17.51
C THR A 64 12.97 -21.74 -16.90
N SER A 65 12.14 -21.90 -15.86
CA SER A 65 12.00 -23.15 -15.12
C SER A 65 11.46 -24.26 -16.01
N SER A 66 12.07 -25.45 -15.94
CA SER A 66 11.58 -26.66 -16.63
C SER A 66 10.14 -27.01 -16.24
N GLY A 67 9.69 -26.61 -15.05
CA GLY A 67 8.30 -26.80 -14.61
C GLY A 67 7.27 -26.03 -15.44
N ALA A 68 7.66 -24.94 -16.10
CA ALA A 68 6.82 -24.16 -17.01
C ALA A 68 6.95 -24.60 -18.48
N ILE A 69 8.06 -25.24 -18.86
CA ILE A 69 8.32 -25.62 -20.25
C ILE A 69 7.33 -26.70 -20.71
N GLY A 70 6.68 -26.46 -21.86
CA GLY A 70 5.73 -27.40 -22.47
C GLY A 70 4.38 -27.51 -21.75
N LYS A 71 4.13 -26.68 -20.74
CA LYS A 71 2.82 -26.66 -20.06
C LYS A 71 1.80 -25.88 -20.88
N PRO A 72 0.52 -26.32 -20.92
CA PRO A 72 -0.52 -25.65 -21.71
C PRO A 72 -0.81 -24.22 -21.25
N TRP A 73 -0.58 -23.93 -19.97
CA TRP A 73 -0.71 -22.57 -19.41
C TRP A 73 0.51 -21.68 -19.68
N ALA A 74 1.62 -22.21 -20.21
CA ALA A 74 2.86 -21.46 -20.42
C ALA A 74 3.12 -21.19 -21.90
N ASP A 75 3.74 -20.05 -22.20
CA ASP A 75 4.20 -19.73 -23.56
C ASP A 75 5.38 -20.63 -23.98
N SER A 76 5.66 -20.69 -25.28
CA SER A 76 6.92 -21.26 -25.77
C SER A 76 8.12 -20.46 -25.24
N VAL A 77 9.25 -21.13 -24.98
CA VAL A 77 10.51 -20.44 -24.65
C VAL A 77 11.06 -19.72 -25.88
N ASN A 78 10.91 -20.31 -27.06
CA ASN A 78 11.36 -19.69 -28.31
C ASN A 78 10.31 -18.69 -28.77
N VAL A 79 10.60 -17.40 -28.61
CA VAL A 79 9.66 -16.33 -28.99
C VAL A 79 9.46 -16.24 -30.50
N GLU A 80 10.44 -16.62 -31.31
CA GLU A 80 10.33 -16.61 -32.77
C GLU A 80 9.38 -17.70 -33.29
N SER A 81 9.19 -18.78 -32.52
CA SER A 81 8.29 -19.87 -32.89
C SER A 81 6.81 -19.49 -32.85
N GLN A 82 6.46 -18.34 -32.27
CA GLN A 82 5.09 -17.89 -32.08
C GLN A 82 4.95 -16.41 -32.38
N LYS A 83 3.99 -16.05 -33.24
CA LYS A 83 3.69 -14.63 -33.54
C LYS A 83 2.82 -14.03 -32.44
N PHE A 84 3.45 -13.57 -31.37
CA PHE A 84 2.75 -12.91 -30.26
C PHE A 84 2.22 -11.53 -30.64
N LYS A 85 1.01 -11.20 -30.16
CA LYS A 85 0.48 -9.83 -30.19
C LYS A 85 0.84 -9.08 -28.91
N TRP A 86 2.04 -8.51 -28.88
CA TRP A 86 2.51 -7.74 -27.73
C TRP A 86 1.68 -6.47 -27.50
N ASN A 87 1.50 -6.09 -26.24
CA ASN A 87 0.70 -4.93 -25.83
C ASN A 87 -0.76 -4.97 -26.35
N ASP A 88 -1.30 -6.17 -26.60
CA ASP A 88 -2.67 -6.38 -27.06
C ASP A 88 -3.24 -7.70 -26.50
N VAL A 89 -4.51 -7.98 -26.77
CA VAL A 89 -5.12 -9.28 -26.50
C VAL A 89 -4.71 -10.27 -27.59
N ASP A 90 -4.07 -11.36 -27.18
CA ASP A 90 -3.50 -12.40 -28.04
C ASP A 90 -4.29 -13.71 -27.90
N GLY A 91 -5.38 -13.81 -28.66
CA GLY A 91 -6.33 -14.92 -28.53
C GLY A 91 -7.03 -14.86 -27.17
N LEU A 92 -6.78 -15.85 -26.32
CA LEU A 92 -7.32 -15.91 -24.95
C LEU A 92 -6.40 -15.25 -23.92
N ILE A 93 -5.19 -14.81 -24.30
CA ILE A 93 -4.21 -14.26 -23.37
C ILE A 93 -4.21 -12.74 -23.49
N ASP A 94 -4.54 -12.04 -22.41
CA ASP A 94 -4.31 -10.59 -22.35
C ASP A 94 -2.81 -10.34 -22.12
N ARG A 95 -2.14 -9.74 -23.10
CA ARG A 95 -0.72 -9.37 -23.00
C ARG A 95 -0.54 -7.88 -22.74
N ARG A 96 -1.61 -7.12 -22.49
CA ARG A 96 -1.52 -5.69 -22.17
C ARG A 96 -1.09 -5.53 -20.72
N SER A 97 -0.22 -4.56 -20.46
CA SER A 97 0.14 -4.21 -19.08
C SER A 97 -0.77 -3.08 -18.58
N TYR A 98 -1.16 -3.18 -17.31
CA TYR A 98 -1.82 -2.10 -16.57
C TYR A 98 -0.90 -0.89 -16.33
N MET A 99 0.41 -1.05 -16.57
CA MET A 99 1.39 0.03 -16.52
C MET A 99 1.50 0.81 -17.85
N GLY A 100 0.68 0.46 -18.85
CA GLY A 100 0.77 1.01 -20.20
C GLY A 100 1.60 0.13 -21.14
N LYS A 101 1.99 0.67 -22.29
CA LYS A 101 2.77 -0.10 -23.27
C LYS A 101 4.19 -0.39 -22.74
N TYR A 102 4.62 -1.64 -22.83
CA TYR A 102 6.00 -2.04 -22.55
C TYR A 102 6.81 -2.19 -23.83
N ASN A 103 8.12 -1.99 -23.71
CA ASN A 103 9.08 -2.16 -24.79
C ASN A 103 9.50 -3.62 -24.94
N LEU A 104 10.15 -3.93 -26.06
CA LEU A 104 10.79 -5.23 -26.30
C LEU A 104 12.31 -5.08 -26.24
N ASP A 105 13.01 -6.13 -25.83
CA ASP A 105 14.46 -6.23 -25.91
C ASP A 105 14.92 -6.54 -27.35
N GLY A 106 16.23 -6.53 -27.59
CA GLY A 106 16.80 -6.82 -28.91
C GLY A 106 16.51 -8.22 -29.44
N THR A 107 15.97 -9.12 -28.61
CA THR A 107 15.53 -10.47 -28.98
C THR A 107 14.01 -10.58 -29.17
N GLY A 108 13.30 -9.44 -29.16
CA GLY A 108 11.85 -9.38 -29.33
C GLY A 108 11.04 -9.80 -28.10
N ARG A 109 11.66 -9.90 -26.91
CA ARG A 109 10.99 -10.27 -25.66
C ARG A 109 10.53 -9.03 -24.89
N PRO A 110 9.40 -9.06 -24.16
CA PRO A 110 8.99 -7.95 -23.32
C PRO A 110 10.08 -7.49 -22.35
N LEU A 111 10.14 -6.19 -22.06
CA LEU A 111 10.96 -5.59 -21.02
C LEU A 111 10.08 -5.15 -19.85
N ASN A 112 10.45 -5.57 -18.65
CA ASN A 112 9.76 -5.24 -17.41
C ASN A 112 9.64 -3.72 -17.25
N PRO A 113 8.42 -3.17 -17.09
CA PRO A 113 8.17 -1.73 -17.15
C PRO A 113 8.78 -0.97 -15.97
N VAL A 114 9.17 -1.64 -14.89
CA VAL A 114 9.79 -1.00 -13.72
C VAL A 114 11.31 -0.88 -13.87
N GLY A 115 11.96 -1.87 -14.50
CA GLY A 115 13.41 -1.88 -14.74
C GLY A 115 14.06 -3.27 -14.74
N ARG A 116 15.39 -3.27 -14.74
CA ARG A 116 16.26 -4.43 -14.63
C ARG A 116 16.08 -5.16 -13.30
N THR A 117 15.99 -6.48 -13.37
CA THR A 117 15.82 -7.37 -12.21
C THR A 117 17.05 -8.24 -11.92
N GLY A 118 18.04 -8.25 -12.83
CA GLY A 118 19.22 -9.10 -12.73
C GLY A 118 19.00 -10.54 -13.22
N LEU A 119 17.90 -10.82 -13.91
CA LEU A 119 17.59 -12.14 -14.47
C LEU A 119 16.75 -12.01 -15.73
N ARG A 120 17.15 -12.66 -16.83
CA ARG A 120 16.38 -12.78 -18.08
C ARG A 120 15.57 -14.07 -18.12
N GLY A 121 14.71 -14.20 -19.12
CA GLY A 121 13.81 -15.34 -19.27
C GLY A 121 12.53 -15.15 -18.46
N ARG A 122 11.69 -16.18 -18.34
CA ARG A 122 10.42 -16.08 -17.58
C ARG A 122 10.55 -16.50 -16.12
N GLY A 123 11.66 -17.11 -15.75
CA GLY A 123 11.79 -17.79 -14.47
C GLY A 123 10.67 -18.84 -14.30
N VAL A 124 9.87 -18.74 -13.24
CA VAL A 124 8.72 -19.65 -13.01
C VAL A 124 7.41 -19.17 -13.62
N LEU A 125 7.36 -17.97 -14.21
CA LEU A 125 6.13 -17.41 -14.76
C LEU A 125 5.77 -18.07 -16.10
N GLY A 126 4.47 -18.22 -16.35
CA GLY A 126 3.96 -18.89 -17.55
C GLY A 126 4.07 -18.03 -18.79
N LYS A 127 3.80 -16.73 -18.68
CA LYS A 127 3.70 -15.83 -19.81
C LYS A 127 4.93 -14.93 -19.93
N TRP A 128 5.33 -14.63 -21.16
CA TRP A 128 6.19 -13.48 -21.44
C TRP A 128 5.40 -12.18 -21.19
N GLY A 129 6.04 -11.19 -20.58
CA GLY A 129 5.39 -9.93 -20.23
C GLY A 129 4.54 -10.03 -18.94
N PRO A 130 3.38 -9.35 -18.87
CA PRO A 130 2.55 -9.36 -17.68
C PRO A 130 1.90 -10.74 -17.46
N ASN A 131 1.90 -11.18 -16.21
CA ASN A 131 1.18 -12.35 -15.71
C ASN A 131 0.12 -11.84 -14.74
N HIS A 132 -1.14 -11.85 -15.17
CA HIS A 132 -2.24 -11.24 -14.44
C HIS A 132 -2.77 -12.14 -13.31
N ALA A 133 -2.99 -11.54 -12.16
CA ALA A 133 -3.63 -12.12 -10.99
C ALA A 133 -4.84 -11.26 -10.57
N ALA A 134 -5.68 -11.83 -9.71
CA ALA A 134 -6.77 -11.10 -9.10
C ALA A 134 -6.87 -11.44 -7.60
N ASP A 135 -6.96 -10.40 -6.77
CA ASP A 135 -6.93 -10.50 -5.32
C ASP A 135 -8.24 -9.95 -4.71
N PRO A 136 -9.21 -10.80 -4.36
CA PRO A 136 -10.44 -10.38 -3.71
C PRO A 136 -10.19 -10.12 -2.22
N ILE A 137 -10.53 -8.91 -1.76
CA ILE A 137 -10.61 -8.59 -0.34
C ILE A 137 -12.09 -8.65 0.05
N VAL A 138 -12.51 -9.72 0.72
CA VAL A 138 -13.84 -9.79 1.32
C VAL A 138 -13.76 -9.27 2.75
N SER A 139 -14.43 -8.16 3.01
CA SER A 139 -14.31 -7.43 4.28
C SER A 139 -15.65 -7.14 4.94
N ARG A 140 -15.61 -6.93 6.26
CA ARG A 140 -16.76 -6.55 7.08
C ARG A 140 -16.33 -5.67 8.26
N ILE A 141 -17.27 -4.94 8.84
CA ILE A 141 -17.10 -4.37 10.18
C ILE A 141 -17.61 -5.39 11.21
N HIS A 142 -16.76 -5.79 12.15
CA HIS A 142 -17.12 -6.68 13.24
C HIS A 142 -16.65 -6.09 14.57
N HIS A 143 -17.59 -5.81 15.47
CA HIS A 143 -17.34 -5.11 16.74
C HIS A 143 -16.55 -3.79 16.56
N GLY A 144 -16.98 -2.96 15.61
CA GLY A 144 -16.35 -1.66 15.33
C GLY A 144 -15.02 -1.74 14.56
N GLN A 145 -14.51 -2.94 14.28
CA GLN A 145 -13.23 -3.11 13.61
C GLN A 145 -13.40 -3.65 12.19
N LEU A 146 -12.63 -3.09 11.25
CA LEU A 146 -12.53 -3.64 9.91
C LEU A 146 -11.79 -4.97 9.96
N GLN A 147 -12.43 -6.02 9.43
CA GLN A 147 -11.84 -7.32 9.23
C GLN A 147 -11.91 -7.70 7.76
N PHE A 148 -10.96 -8.51 7.30
CA PHE A 148 -11.04 -9.16 6.00
C PHE A 148 -10.60 -10.62 6.08
N VAL A 149 -11.01 -11.42 5.12
CA VAL A 149 -10.63 -12.83 5.05
C VAL A 149 -9.20 -12.96 4.54
N GLY A 150 -8.36 -13.67 5.30
CA GLY A 150 -7.03 -14.08 4.85
C GLY A 150 -6.86 -15.59 4.91
N ILE A 151 -5.96 -16.10 4.07
CA ILE A 151 -5.57 -17.50 4.01
C ILE A 151 -4.09 -17.66 4.37
N ALA A 152 -3.73 -18.77 5.00
CA ALA A 152 -2.35 -19.18 5.18
C ALA A 152 -1.99 -20.19 4.10
N ARG A 153 -1.08 -19.80 3.21
CA ARG A 153 -0.69 -20.63 2.06
C ARG A 153 -0.07 -21.96 2.49
N ARG A 154 -0.34 -23.03 1.74
CA ARG A 154 0.21 -24.36 2.03
C ARG A 154 1.73 -24.45 1.92
N ASP A 155 2.32 -23.72 0.99
CA ASP A 155 3.76 -23.77 0.69
C ASP A 155 4.64 -23.02 1.71
N SER A 156 4.17 -21.90 2.26
CA SER A 156 4.97 -20.99 3.09
C SER A 156 4.42 -20.76 4.50
N GLY A 157 3.16 -21.14 4.74
CA GLY A 157 2.43 -20.81 5.97
C GLY A 157 2.19 -19.31 6.16
N GLU A 158 2.48 -18.48 5.17
CA GLU A 158 2.29 -17.03 5.25
C GLU A 158 0.85 -16.63 5.00
N TRP A 159 0.41 -15.59 5.72
CA TRP A 159 -0.90 -14.98 5.51
C TRP A 159 -0.90 -14.12 4.25
N ALA A 160 -1.82 -14.43 3.34
CA ALA A 160 -2.03 -13.77 2.06
C ALA A 160 -3.53 -13.51 1.81
N LEU A 161 -3.81 -12.73 0.76
CA LEU A 161 -5.16 -12.62 0.20
C LEU A 161 -5.52 -13.93 -0.52
N PRO A 162 -6.80 -14.34 -0.52
CA PRO A 162 -7.30 -15.51 -1.23
C PRO A 162 -7.47 -15.19 -2.73
N GLY A 163 -6.36 -14.90 -3.39
CA GLY A 163 -6.30 -14.56 -4.81
C GLY A 163 -5.39 -15.50 -5.57
N GLY A 164 -5.49 -15.45 -6.89
CA GLY A 164 -4.74 -16.32 -7.79
C GLY A 164 -4.65 -15.78 -9.21
N MET A 165 -4.21 -16.64 -10.12
CA MET A 165 -3.91 -16.25 -11.49
C MET A 165 -5.19 -16.13 -12.31
N VAL A 166 -5.23 -15.16 -13.23
CA VAL A 166 -6.29 -15.07 -14.23
C VAL A 166 -6.08 -16.18 -15.27
N ASP A 167 -7.08 -17.03 -15.47
CA ASP A 167 -7.01 -18.09 -16.46
C ASP A 167 -7.12 -17.55 -17.89
N ALA A 168 -6.65 -18.36 -18.86
CA ALA A 168 -6.74 -17.98 -20.27
C ALA A 168 -8.21 -17.77 -20.69
N GLY A 169 -8.54 -16.57 -21.13
CA GLY A 169 -9.88 -16.17 -21.57
C GLY A 169 -10.83 -15.81 -20.42
N GLU A 170 -10.37 -15.86 -19.18
CA GLU A 170 -11.19 -15.53 -18.01
C GLU A 170 -11.25 -14.01 -17.80
N ASP A 171 -12.45 -13.51 -17.43
CA ASP A 171 -12.61 -12.14 -16.98
C ASP A 171 -12.13 -11.98 -15.53
N VAL A 172 -11.43 -10.89 -15.23
CA VAL A 172 -10.87 -10.62 -13.90
C VAL A 172 -11.93 -10.67 -12.79
N GLN A 173 -13.17 -10.24 -13.04
CA GLN A 173 -14.25 -10.33 -12.05
C GLN A 173 -14.66 -11.77 -11.77
N GLU A 174 -14.58 -12.65 -12.77
CA GLU A 174 -14.83 -14.07 -12.59
C GLU A 174 -13.67 -14.72 -11.82
N THR A 175 -12.42 -14.36 -12.10
CA THR A 175 -11.24 -14.79 -11.32
C THR A 175 -11.41 -14.42 -9.84
N LEU A 176 -11.79 -13.17 -9.52
CA LEU A 176 -11.99 -12.71 -8.13
C LEU A 176 -13.01 -13.58 -7.38
N LYS A 177 -14.11 -13.96 -8.04
CA LYS A 177 -15.14 -14.81 -7.44
C LYS A 177 -14.67 -16.26 -7.31
N ARG A 178 -14.04 -16.80 -8.36
CA ARG A 178 -13.55 -18.17 -8.42
C ARG A 178 -12.51 -18.39 -7.33
N GLU A 179 -11.47 -17.57 -7.28
CA GLU A 179 -10.38 -17.66 -6.30
C GLU A 179 -10.89 -17.57 -4.88
N PHE A 180 -11.78 -16.61 -4.57
CA PHE A 180 -12.37 -16.56 -3.22
C PHE A 180 -13.19 -17.81 -2.89
N THR A 181 -13.94 -18.32 -3.87
CA THR A 181 -14.78 -19.51 -3.68
C THR A 181 -13.94 -20.77 -3.45
N GLU A 182 -12.89 -20.95 -4.23
CA GLU A 182 -11.96 -22.08 -4.10
C GLU A 182 -11.18 -21.99 -2.79
N GLU A 183 -10.53 -20.85 -2.53
CA GLU A 183 -9.57 -20.70 -1.44
C GLU A 183 -10.21 -20.48 -0.06
N ALA A 184 -11.36 -19.80 -0.02
CA ALA A 184 -11.99 -19.37 1.22
C ALA A 184 -13.37 -20.00 1.50
N LEU A 185 -13.98 -20.68 0.52
CA LEU A 185 -15.27 -21.34 0.65
C LEU A 185 -15.24 -22.83 0.31
N ASP A 186 -14.08 -23.41 0.02
CA ASP A 186 -13.92 -24.84 -0.34
C ASP A 186 -14.83 -25.24 -1.51
N GLY A 187 -14.90 -24.37 -2.53
CA GLY A 187 -15.72 -24.54 -3.72
C GLY A 187 -17.23 -24.31 -3.50
N LYS A 188 -17.69 -24.09 -2.27
CA LYS A 188 -19.11 -23.94 -1.97
C LYS A 188 -19.65 -22.58 -2.44
N LYS A 189 -20.72 -22.63 -3.24
CA LYS A 189 -21.43 -21.44 -3.72
C LYS A 189 -22.48 -20.97 -2.73
N TYR A 190 -22.57 -19.65 -2.58
CA TYR A 190 -23.52 -18.96 -1.72
C TYR A 190 -24.24 -17.89 -2.57
N PRO A 191 -25.50 -18.11 -2.99
CA PRO A 191 -26.25 -17.15 -3.83
C PRO A 191 -26.35 -15.75 -3.21
N GLU A 192 -26.35 -15.65 -1.88
CA GLU A 192 -26.34 -14.37 -1.16
C GLU A 192 -25.10 -13.52 -1.46
N LEU A 193 -23.98 -14.13 -1.87
CA LEU A 193 -22.77 -13.41 -2.26
C LEU A 193 -22.85 -12.76 -3.64
N ASP A 194 -23.81 -13.14 -4.49
CA ASP A 194 -23.97 -12.53 -5.82
C ASP A 194 -24.18 -11.01 -5.76
N MET A 195 -24.89 -10.54 -4.74
CA MET A 195 -25.08 -9.11 -4.50
C MET A 195 -23.82 -8.45 -3.93
N LEU A 196 -23.03 -9.17 -3.12
CA LEU A 196 -21.75 -8.68 -2.61
C LEU A 196 -20.76 -8.48 -3.78
N TRP A 197 -20.67 -9.44 -4.71
CA TRP A 197 -19.76 -9.37 -5.86
C TRP A 197 -20.06 -8.19 -6.80
N ARG A 198 -21.29 -7.69 -6.83
CA ARG A 198 -21.65 -6.51 -7.63
C ARG A 198 -21.22 -5.19 -7.01
N LYS A 199 -20.81 -5.19 -5.73
CA LYS A 199 -20.43 -4.00 -4.95
C LYS A 199 -18.91 -3.81 -4.85
N GLY A 200 -18.14 -4.52 -5.65
CA GLY A 200 -16.68 -4.46 -5.64
C GLY A 200 -16.14 -3.05 -5.91
N VAL A 201 -15.17 -2.62 -5.09
CA VAL A 201 -14.41 -1.38 -5.28
C VAL A 201 -12.96 -1.74 -5.59
N GLU A 202 -12.50 -1.43 -6.79
CA GLU A 202 -11.09 -1.61 -7.16
C GLU A 202 -10.20 -0.69 -6.32
N LEU A 203 -9.27 -1.28 -5.58
CA LEU A 203 -8.31 -0.57 -4.75
C LEU A 203 -6.97 -0.39 -5.45
N TYR A 204 -6.61 -1.35 -6.30
CA TYR A 204 -5.32 -1.37 -6.97
C TYR A 204 -5.39 -2.14 -8.29
N ARG A 205 -4.66 -1.66 -9.28
CA ARG A 205 -4.42 -2.34 -10.55
C ARG A 205 -3.04 -1.97 -11.03
N GLY A 206 -2.17 -2.96 -11.26
CA GLY A 206 -0.81 -2.68 -11.72
C GLY A 206 0.23 -3.70 -11.33
N TYR A 207 1.48 -3.27 -11.48
CA TYR A 207 2.70 -4.02 -11.21
C TYR A 207 2.89 -4.40 -9.73
N VAL A 208 3.14 -5.68 -9.48
CA VAL A 208 3.50 -6.19 -8.14
C VAL A 208 5.00 -6.42 -8.08
N ASP A 209 5.69 -5.82 -7.11
CA ASP A 209 7.07 -6.19 -6.80
C ASP A 209 7.09 -7.59 -6.16
N ASP A 210 7.39 -8.58 -7.00
CA ASP A 210 7.30 -10.01 -6.74
C ASP A 210 8.62 -10.71 -7.13
N PRO A 211 9.16 -11.60 -6.29
CA PRO A 211 10.44 -12.28 -6.49
C PRO A 211 10.45 -13.17 -7.73
N ARG A 212 9.28 -13.52 -8.27
CA ARG A 212 9.13 -14.22 -9.55
C ARG A 212 9.47 -13.33 -10.73
N ASN A 213 9.36 -12.00 -10.62
CA ASN A 213 9.56 -11.09 -11.74
C ASN A 213 10.99 -11.17 -12.29
N THR A 214 11.12 -11.20 -13.60
CA THR A 214 12.38 -11.14 -14.34
C THR A 214 12.40 -9.87 -15.20
N ASP A 215 13.43 -9.74 -16.02
CA ASP A 215 13.51 -8.71 -17.04
C ASP A 215 12.43 -8.86 -18.10
N ASN A 216 11.91 -10.08 -18.30
CA ASN A 216 11.04 -10.42 -19.42
C ASN A 216 9.64 -10.93 -19.04
N ALA A 217 9.36 -11.15 -17.76
CA ALA A 217 8.06 -11.54 -17.26
C ALA A 217 7.83 -10.96 -15.86
N TRP A 218 6.63 -10.48 -15.57
CA TRP A 218 6.32 -9.88 -14.27
C TRP A 218 4.88 -10.09 -13.84
N MET A 219 4.63 -9.97 -12.55
CA MET A 219 3.31 -10.04 -11.94
C MET A 219 2.59 -8.70 -12.03
N GLU A 220 1.31 -8.76 -12.41
CA GLU A 220 0.36 -7.67 -12.23
C GLU A 220 -0.89 -8.21 -11.56
N THR A 221 -1.56 -7.39 -10.76
CA THR A 221 -2.79 -7.80 -10.07
C THR A 221 -3.85 -6.73 -10.14
N VAL A 222 -5.10 -7.16 -9.99
CA VAL A 222 -6.24 -6.32 -9.65
C VAL A 222 -6.70 -6.68 -8.24
N VAL A 223 -6.69 -5.71 -7.34
CA VAL A 223 -7.19 -5.87 -5.97
C VAL A 223 -8.54 -5.21 -5.87
N VAL A 224 -9.57 -5.98 -5.53
CA VAL A 224 -10.94 -5.47 -5.39
C VAL A 224 -11.45 -5.78 -4.00
N ASN A 225 -11.96 -4.76 -3.31
CA ASN A 225 -12.61 -4.92 -2.03
C ASN A 225 -14.12 -5.09 -2.20
N PHE A 226 -14.63 -6.20 -1.68
CA PHE A 226 -16.03 -6.54 -1.56
C PHE A 226 -16.43 -6.40 -0.09
N HIS A 227 -16.91 -5.20 0.27
CA HIS A 227 -17.27 -4.90 1.65
C HIS A 227 -18.74 -5.22 1.91
N ASP A 228 -18.98 -6.01 2.96
CA ASP A 228 -20.33 -6.36 3.39
C ASP A 228 -20.88 -5.34 4.40
N ASN A 229 -21.80 -4.50 3.91
CA ASN A 229 -22.59 -3.58 4.74
C ASN A 229 -23.98 -4.15 5.10
N ASP A 230 -24.41 -5.22 4.43
CA ASP A 230 -25.80 -5.67 4.41
C ASP A 230 -25.99 -7.03 5.12
N GLY A 231 -24.90 -7.63 5.60
CA GLY A 231 -24.91 -8.89 6.33
C GLY A 231 -24.95 -10.12 5.42
N TYR A 232 -24.53 -10.02 4.16
CA TYR A 232 -24.44 -11.18 3.24
C TYR A 232 -23.53 -12.29 3.77
N LEU A 233 -22.54 -11.94 4.60
CA LEU A 233 -21.58 -12.89 5.17
C LEU A 233 -22.09 -13.58 6.45
N ASN A 234 -23.26 -13.20 6.98
CA ASN A 234 -23.75 -13.72 8.27
C ASN A 234 -23.99 -15.23 8.26
N ASN A 235 -24.39 -15.79 7.11
CA ASN A 235 -24.66 -17.23 6.95
C ASN A 235 -23.58 -17.96 6.13
N VAL A 236 -22.49 -17.27 5.82
CA VAL A 236 -21.38 -17.82 5.05
C VAL A 236 -20.39 -18.50 6.00
N THR A 237 -20.21 -19.80 5.80
CA THR A 237 -19.19 -20.56 6.53
C THR A 237 -17.93 -20.61 5.69
N LEU A 238 -16.91 -19.88 6.14
CA LEU A 238 -15.60 -19.91 5.50
C LEU A 238 -14.93 -21.26 5.78
N ARG A 239 -14.33 -21.83 4.74
CA ARG A 239 -13.57 -23.09 4.78
C ARG A 239 -12.35 -22.94 3.89
N ALA A 240 -11.19 -23.25 4.42
CA ALA A 240 -9.97 -23.27 3.61
C ALA A 240 -10.11 -24.36 2.55
N GLY A 241 -9.93 -24.00 1.28
CA GLY A 241 -9.88 -24.97 0.18
C GLY A 241 -8.57 -25.75 0.14
N ASP A 242 -8.38 -26.52 -0.93
CA ASP A 242 -7.24 -27.42 -1.09
C ASP A 242 -5.87 -26.71 -0.95
N ASP A 243 -5.75 -25.46 -1.40
CA ASP A 243 -4.47 -24.73 -1.41
C ASP A 243 -4.18 -23.91 -0.14
N ALA A 244 -5.13 -23.86 0.81
CA ALA A 244 -5.00 -23.15 2.08
C ALA A 244 -4.97 -24.10 3.29
N ILE A 245 -4.02 -23.92 4.21
CA ILE A 245 -3.95 -24.74 5.45
C ILE A 245 -4.82 -24.13 6.56
N LYS A 246 -4.93 -22.80 6.59
CA LYS A 246 -5.69 -22.06 7.61
C LYS A 246 -6.39 -20.88 6.98
N LEU A 247 -7.56 -20.54 7.51
CA LEU A 247 -8.33 -19.37 7.14
C LEU A 247 -8.70 -18.59 8.41
N ARG A 248 -8.70 -17.25 8.35
CA ARG A 248 -9.23 -16.44 9.45
C ARG A 248 -9.73 -15.07 8.98
N TRP A 249 -10.59 -14.48 9.81
CA TRP A 249 -10.78 -13.04 9.84
C TRP A 249 -9.55 -12.35 10.40
N ILE A 250 -8.97 -11.45 9.62
CA ILE A 250 -7.84 -10.62 9.99
C ILE A 250 -8.37 -9.23 10.31
N THR A 251 -8.27 -8.84 11.58
CA THR A 251 -8.57 -7.46 12.02
C THR A 251 -7.49 -6.51 11.53
N VAL A 252 -7.88 -5.53 10.72
CA VAL A 252 -7.01 -4.45 10.25
C VAL A 252 -6.61 -3.60 11.44
N SER A 253 -5.31 -3.62 11.76
CA SER A 253 -4.71 -2.76 12.77
C SER A 253 -3.56 -1.97 12.17
N LEU A 254 -3.35 -0.74 12.64
CA LEU A 254 -2.16 0.04 12.30
C LEU A 254 -0.91 -0.78 12.62
N GLY A 255 -0.15 -1.17 11.59
CA GLY A 255 1.09 -1.95 11.71
C GLY A 255 0.97 -3.45 11.42
N GLN A 256 -0.19 -3.94 10.97
CA GLN A 256 -0.33 -5.33 10.56
C GLN A 256 0.50 -5.63 9.30
N LYS A 257 1.37 -6.65 9.38
CA LYS A 257 2.15 -7.14 8.25
C LYS A 257 1.31 -8.17 7.48
N LEU A 258 0.89 -7.83 6.28
CA LEU A 258 0.30 -8.77 5.33
C LEU A 258 1.31 -9.03 4.22
N VAL A 259 1.50 -10.30 3.86
CA VAL A 259 2.37 -10.69 2.76
C VAL A 259 1.49 -10.83 1.53
N GLN A 260 1.40 -9.79 0.71
CA GLN A 260 1.00 -9.96 -0.68
C GLN A 260 2.15 -10.66 -1.40
N VAL A 261 1.81 -11.65 -2.24
CA VAL A 261 2.72 -12.64 -2.85
C VAL A 261 4.12 -12.10 -3.07
N SER A 262 5.06 -12.68 -2.32
CA SER A 262 6.50 -12.57 -2.50
C SER A 262 7.24 -13.11 -1.27
N ASN A 263 7.75 -14.33 -1.35
CA ASN A 263 8.50 -15.03 -0.29
C ASN A 263 9.57 -14.16 0.45
N ARG A 264 9.32 -13.95 1.74
CA ARG A 264 10.20 -13.61 2.89
C ARG A 264 11.56 -12.93 2.65
N GLN A 265 11.60 -11.61 2.85
CA GLN A 265 11.93 -10.91 4.12
C GLN A 265 12.29 -9.46 3.76
N ALA A 266 11.50 -8.48 4.21
CA ALA A 266 11.98 -7.11 4.34
C ALA A 266 11.16 -6.39 5.42
N LEU A 267 11.85 -6.09 6.51
CA LEU A 267 11.52 -4.98 7.40
C LEU A 267 11.31 -3.73 6.54
N VAL A 268 10.14 -3.11 6.67
CA VAL A 268 9.96 -1.72 6.25
C VAL A 268 9.66 -0.91 7.50
N THR A 269 10.72 -0.61 8.25
CA THR A 269 10.86 0.71 8.86
C THR A 269 11.09 1.70 7.73
N MET A 270 10.04 2.35 7.24
CA MET A 270 10.17 3.56 6.43
C MET A 270 9.89 4.76 7.32
N SER A 271 10.99 5.41 7.69
CA SER A 271 11.10 6.74 8.24
C SER A 271 10.55 7.80 7.27
N ARG A 272 9.22 7.90 7.17
CA ARG A 272 8.54 9.18 6.96
C ARG A 272 7.44 9.23 8.00
N ARG A 273 7.54 10.16 8.95
CA ARG A 273 6.48 10.41 9.94
C ARG A 273 5.17 10.53 9.15
N PRO A 274 4.18 9.64 9.36
CA PRO A 274 2.86 9.87 8.83
C PRO A 274 2.43 11.26 9.29
N GLY A 275 1.88 12.06 8.39
CA GLY A 275 1.10 13.20 8.83
C GLY A 275 0.09 12.71 9.88
N PRO A 276 -0.17 13.50 10.93
CA PRO A 276 -1.07 13.05 11.98
C PRO A 276 -2.42 12.61 11.37
N PRO A 277 -3.04 11.54 11.92
CA PRO A 277 -4.33 11.06 11.45
C PRO A 277 -5.32 12.23 11.39
N SER A 278 -6.21 12.25 10.37
CA SER A 278 -7.30 13.21 10.36
C SER A 278 -8.13 13.02 11.63
N ILE A 279 -8.36 14.12 12.34
CA ILE A 279 -9.12 14.15 13.59
C ILE A 279 -10.52 14.74 13.38
N ASP A 280 -10.92 14.92 12.11
CA ASP A 280 -12.21 15.48 11.76
C ASP A 280 -13.33 14.60 12.31
N GLY A 281 -14.28 15.21 13.03
CA GLY A 281 -15.42 14.52 13.64
C GLY A 281 -15.13 13.87 15.01
N LEU A 282 -13.93 14.02 15.59
CA LEU A 282 -13.61 13.52 16.92
C LEU A 282 -13.73 14.60 18.01
N TYR A 283 -14.18 14.20 19.20
CA TYR A 283 -14.31 15.06 20.38
C TYR A 283 -13.07 14.95 21.26
N SER A 284 -12.36 16.07 21.46
CA SER A 284 -11.03 16.08 22.08
C SER A 284 -11.08 16.51 23.55
N LEU A 285 -10.56 15.67 24.44
CA LEU A 285 -10.18 16.04 25.80
C LEU A 285 -8.70 16.39 25.86
N LYS A 286 -8.37 17.47 26.55
CA LYS A 286 -7.01 17.81 26.95
C LYS A 286 -6.80 17.34 28.39
N ILE A 287 -5.71 16.63 28.62
CA ILE A 287 -5.31 16.11 29.91
C ILE A 287 -4.00 16.80 30.30
N ASP A 288 -4.05 17.71 31.26
CA ASP A 288 -2.91 18.42 31.80
C ASP A 288 -2.37 17.73 33.08
N ASN A 289 -1.12 18.04 33.42
CA ASN A 289 -0.42 17.56 34.63
C ASN A 289 -0.18 16.03 34.69
N ILE A 290 -0.04 15.38 33.53
CA ILE A 290 0.36 13.97 33.48
C ILE A 290 1.85 13.79 33.78
N SER A 291 2.28 12.59 34.15
CA SER A 291 3.70 12.28 34.34
C SER A 291 4.47 12.48 33.03
N TYR A 292 5.73 12.91 33.13
CA TYR A 292 6.61 12.99 31.96
C TYR A 292 6.90 11.61 31.34
N GLN A 293 6.67 10.55 32.11
CA GLN A 293 6.80 9.16 31.69
C GLN A 293 5.50 8.56 31.15
N THR A 294 4.36 9.22 31.32
CA THR A 294 3.05 8.72 30.86
C THR A 294 3.09 8.46 29.35
N ALA A 295 2.78 7.22 28.97
CA ALA A 295 2.71 6.78 27.59
C ALA A 295 1.28 6.82 27.06
N PRO A 296 1.08 6.84 25.72
CA PRO A 296 -0.26 6.80 25.13
C PRO A 296 -1.10 5.59 25.58
N GLN A 297 -0.47 4.44 25.86
CA GLN A 297 -1.13 3.25 26.36
C GLN A 297 -1.72 3.45 27.76
N ASP A 298 -1.08 4.26 28.61
CA ASP A 298 -1.56 4.54 29.96
C ASP A 298 -2.83 5.40 29.91
N LEU A 299 -2.82 6.44 29.05
CA LEU A 299 -4.02 7.23 28.78
C LEU A 299 -5.12 6.37 28.15
N ARG A 300 -4.80 5.40 27.29
CA ARG A 300 -5.79 4.49 26.75
C ARG A 300 -6.49 3.70 27.86
N ARG A 301 -5.72 3.05 28.73
CA ARG A 301 -6.26 2.25 29.85
C ARG A 301 -7.12 3.08 30.80
N LEU A 302 -6.74 4.33 31.03
CA LEU A 302 -7.49 5.23 31.91
C LEU A 302 -8.83 5.67 31.31
N PHE A 303 -8.87 5.92 30.00
CA PHE A 303 -9.99 6.58 29.34
C PHE A 303 -10.91 5.63 28.54
N GLU A 304 -10.44 4.44 28.12
CA GLU A 304 -11.20 3.53 27.25
C GLU A 304 -12.47 2.98 27.89
N LYS A 305 -12.52 2.95 29.23
CA LYS A 305 -13.69 2.53 30.00
C LYS A 305 -14.89 3.49 29.92
N TYR A 306 -14.67 4.72 29.44
CA TYR A 306 -15.71 5.74 29.30
C TYR A 306 -16.29 5.82 27.88
N GLY A 307 -15.61 5.23 26.91
CA GLY A 307 -16.04 5.20 25.51
C GLY A 307 -14.91 4.90 24.53
N GLU A 308 -15.27 4.80 23.26
CA GLU A 308 -14.31 4.44 22.21
C GLU A 308 -13.35 5.59 21.87
N ILE A 309 -12.05 5.33 22.00
CA ILE A 309 -10.98 6.29 21.74
C ILE A 309 -10.48 6.17 20.30
N GLY A 310 -10.71 7.22 19.52
CA GLY A 310 -10.22 7.36 18.14
C GLY A 310 -8.74 7.76 18.02
N ASP A 311 -8.23 8.63 18.90
CA ASP A 311 -6.83 9.07 18.86
C ASP A 311 -6.29 9.46 20.25
N ILE A 312 -5.00 9.20 20.48
CA ILE A 312 -4.28 9.64 21.69
C ILE A 312 -2.97 10.30 21.27
N HIS A 313 -2.74 11.51 21.74
CA HIS A 313 -1.55 12.27 21.39
C HIS A 313 -0.91 12.92 22.62
N ILE A 314 0.36 12.63 22.87
CA ILE A 314 1.17 13.28 23.91
C ILE A 314 2.26 14.09 23.21
N PRO A 315 2.14 15.43 23.14
CA PRO A 315 3.19 16.28 22.60
C PRO A 315 4.51 16.09 23.36
N ARG A 316 5.59 16.01 22.60
CA ARG A 316 6.96 15.89 23.13
C ARG A 316 7.81 17.03 22.65
N ASP A 317 8.76 17.45 23.47
CA ASP A 317 9.80 18.39 23.07
C ASP A 317 10.59 17.83 21.88
N ARG A 318 10.85 18.70 20.90
CA ARG A 318 11.46 18.30 19.63
C ARG A 318 12.92 17.88 19.80
N TYR A 319 13.63 18.49 20.74
CA TYR A 319 15.05 18.30 20.98
C TYR A 319 15.29 17.22 22.04
N THR A 320 14.65 17.34 23.21
CA THR A 320 14.87 16.42 24.33
C THR A 320 14.05 15.13 24.24
N LYS A 321 13.05 15.09 23.35
CA LYS A 321 12.07 13.98 23.21
C LYS A 321 11.24 13.70 24.47
N GLN A 322 11.33 14.56 25.48
CA GLN A 322 10.56 14.44 26.71
C GLN A 322 9.12 14.89 26.49
N SER A 323 8.18 14.30 27.23
CA SER A 323 6.78 14.74 27.25
C SER A 323 6.70 16.21 27.68
N LYS A 324 5.71 16.95 27.18
CA LYS A 324 5.41 18.30 27.67
C LYS A 324 4.52 18.32 28.91
N GLY A 325 4.20 17.14 29.48
CA GLY A 325 3.37 17.03 30.69
C GLY A 325 1.87 17.19 30.45
N PHE A 326 1.43 17.10 29.19
CA PHE A 326 0.02 17.09 28.81
C PHE A 326 -0.22 16.16 27.62
N GLY A 327 -1.47 15.73 27.43
CA GLY A 327 -1.90 14.87 26.35
C GLY A 327 -3.31 15.17 25.88
N PHE A 328 -3.71 14.51 24.79
CA PHE A 328 -5.05 14.58 24.24
C PHE A 328 -5.60 13.17 24.06
N VAL A 329 -6.85 12.98 24.47
CA VAL A 329 -7.63 11.77 24.21
C VAL A 329 -8.86 12.17 23.42
N ARG A 330 -9.09 11.52 22.28
CA ARG A 330 -10.19 11.86 21.37
C ARG A 330 -11.18 10.72 21.30
N PHE A 331 -12.47 11.03 21.51
CA PHE A 331 -13.56 10.07 21.42
C PHE A 331 -14.35 10.26 20.13
N TYR A 332 -14.96 9.18 19.63
CA TYR A 332 -15.93 9.26 18.54
C TYR A 332 -17.26 9.87 18.99
N SER A 333 -17.63 9.67 20.27
CA SER A 333 -18.85 10.17 20.87
C SER A 333 -18.58 11.38 21.76
N ARG A 334 -19.33 12.47 21.56
CA ARG A 334 -19.29 13.65 22.42
C ARG A 334 -19.68 13.32 23.85
N ARG A 335 -20.72 12.50 24.01
CA ARG A 335 -21.26 12.08 25.30
C ARG A 335 -20.22 11.32 26.11
N ASP A 336 -19.43 10.48 25.45
CA ASP A 336 -18.38 9.68 26.08
C ASP A 336 -17.22 10.57 26.53
N ALA A 337 -16.85 11.57 25.73
CA ALA A 337 -15.85 12.57 26.11
C ALA A 337 -16.32 13.42 27.30
N GLU A 338 -17.57 13.89 27.32
CA GLU A 338 -18.14 14.64 28.45
C GLU A 338 -18.16 13.78 29.71
N TYR A 339 -18.59 12.52 29.59
CA TYR A 339 -18.61 11.59 30.71
C TYR A 339 -17.21 11.26 31.25
N ALA A 340 -16.23 11.08 30.36
CA ALA A 340 -14.84 10.85 30.75
C ALA A 340 -14.22 12.06 31.44
N MET A 341 -14.53 13.27 30.97
CA MET A 341 -14.09 14.54 31.58
C MET A 341 -14.57 14.63 33.04
N ASP A 342 -15.88 14.48 33.26
CA ASP A 342 -16.49 14.60 34.59
C ASP A 342 -15.94 13.57 35.59
N ARG A 343 -15.50 12.39 35.11
CA ARG A 343 -15.04 11.29 35.97
C ARG A 343 -13.54 11.28 36.24
N MET A 344 -12.76 11.95 35.38
CA MET A 344 -11.30 11.93 35.43
C MET A 344 -10.65 13.25 35.80
N ASP A 345 -11.36 14.38 35.69
CA ASP A 345 -10.85 15.66 36.18
C ASP A 345 -10.62 15.60 37.71
N GLY A 346 -9.45 16.06 38.17
CA GLY A 346 -9.04 16.02 39.58
C GLY A 346 -8.62 14.64 40.11
N ARG A 347 -8.47 13.62 39.24
CA ARG A 347 -8.02 12.29 39.68
C ARG A 347 -6.51 12.23 39.87
N TRP A 348 -6.07 11.44 40.85
CA TRP A 348 -4.66 11.14 41.07
C TRP A 348 -4.20 9.98 40.17
N VAL A 349 -3.26 10.26 39.27
CA VAL A 349 -2.64 9.31 38.32
C VAL A 349 -1.11 9.50 38.39
N ASP A 350 -0.36 8.41 38.57
CA ASP A 350 1.10 8.42 38.67
C ASP A 350 1.65 9.43 39.69
N GLY A 351 0.95 9.58 40.83
CA GLY A 351 1.32 10.51 41.91
C GLY A 351 1.05 11.99 41.59
N ARG A 352 0.27 12.30 40.53
CA ARG A 352 -0.11 13.65 40.14
C ARG A 352 -1.62 13.77 39.99
N GLU A 353 -2.17 14.90 40.38
CA GLU A 353 -3.58 15.23 40.11
C GLU A 353 -3.73 15.73 38.67
N ILE A 354 -4.39 14.95 37.81
CA ILE A 354 -4.60 15.32 36.41
C ILE A 354 -5.76 16.32 36.28
N ARG A 355 -5.69 17.18 35.27
CA ARG A 355 -6.80 18.06 34.88
C ARG A 355 -7.31 17.67 33.51
N VAL A 356 -8.61 17.46 33.39
CA VAL A 356 -9.26 17.03 32.15
C VAL A 356 -10.29 18.07 31.73
N ALA A 357 -10.13 18.63 30.54
CA ALA A 357 -11.06 19.61 30.00
C ALA A 357 -11.34 19.35 28.52
N MET A 358 -12.52 19.75 28.05
CA MET A 358 -12.81 19.82 26.62
C MET A 358 -11.81 20.76 25.95
N ALA A 359 -11.08 20.23 24.96
CA ALA A 359 -10.14 21.03 24.20
C ALA A 359 -10.91 22.02 23.31
N ARG A 360 -10.76 23.31 23.60
CA ARG A 360 -11.05 24.37 22.63
C ARG A 360 -9.78 24.49 21.77
N TYR A 361 -9.91 24.33 20.45
CA TYR A 361 -8.88 24.42 19.39
C TYR A 361 -8.28 23.12 18.81
N GLU A 362 -8.14 23.16 17.48
CA GLU A 362 -7.37 22.26 16.62
C GLU A 362 -5.88 22.22 17.03
N ARG A 363 -5.18 21.16 16.60
CA ARG A 363 -3.75 20.92 16.93
C ARG A 363 -2.90 22.18 16.69
N PRO A 364 -2.01 22.56 17.63
CA PRO A 364 -0.86 23.38 17.29
C PRO A 364 -0.07 22.65 16.21
N ILE A 365 -0.06 23.18 15.00
CA ILE A 365 0.76 22.68 13.91
C ILE A 365 2.20 22.98 14.29
N ASP A 366 3.04 21.96 14.42
CA ASP A 366 4.49 22.16 14.46
C ASP A 366 4.90 22.83 13.14
N GLU A 367 5.11 24.14 13.16
CA GLU A 367 5.59 24.92 12.02
C GLU A 367 6.95 24.35 11.55
N ARG A 368 6.95 23.56 10.48
CA ARG A 368 8.05 23.41 9.48
C ARG A 368 7.79 22.30 8.44
N SER A 369 6.62 22.30 7.81
CA SER A 369 6.41 21.49 6.58
C SER A 369 5.94 22.30 5.36
N ARG A 370 5.89 23.64 5.46
CA ARG A 370 5.58 24.52 4.32
C ARG A 370 6.60 25.65 4.22
N ASN A 371 7.80 25.35 3.70
CA ASN A 371 8.55 26.39 3.00
C ASN A 371 9.52 25.75 2.00
N GLY A 372 9.15 25.82 0.72
CA GLY A 372 9.94 25.31 -0.39
C GLY A 372 9.24 25.65 -1.70
N GLY A 373 9.44 26.88 -2.19
CA GLY A 373 9.14 27.23 -3.58
C GLY A 373 8.29 28.50 -3.79
N SER A 374 8.82 29.67 -3.48
CA SER A 374 8.53 30.87 -4.27
C SER A 374 9.79 31.70 -4.37
N SER A 375 10.59 31.43 -5.41
CA SER A 375 11.72 32.28 -5.80
C SER A 375 11.14 33.52 -6.45
N GLY A 376 10.90 34.55 -5.62
CA GLY A 376 10.68 35.90 -6.08
C GLY A 376 11.99 36.46 -6.64
N TYR A 377 11.96 36.83 -7.91
CA TYR A 377 12.92 37.71 -8.57
C TYR A 377 13.22 38.93 -7.67
N ARG A 378 14.41 38.97 -7.06
CA ARG A 378 14.98 40.20 -6.50
C ARG A 378 15.71 40.93 -7.63
N SER A 379 14.99 41.83 -8.28
CA SER A 379 15.58 42.92 -9.07
C SER A 379 16.34 43.87 -8.14
N SER A 380 17.54 44.25 -8.57
CA SER A 380 18.47 45.15 -7.90
C SER A 380 17.84 46.49 -7.51
N ARG A 381 18.07 46.91 -6.25
CA ARG A 381 18.01 48.33 -5.85
C ARG A 381 19.20 49.07 -6.47
N ARG A 382 18.93 49.94 -7.43
CA ARG A 382 19.74 51.16 -7.66
C ARG A 382 18.92 52.34 -7.14
N LEU A 383 19.28 52.84 -5.98
CA LEU A 383 19.05 54.23 -5.62
C LEU A 383 20.41 54.82 -5.28
N VAL A 384 20.86 55.64 -6.22
CA VAL A 384 22.03 56.50 -6.14
C VAL A 384 21.65 57.64 -5.21
N ASN A 385 22.45 57.91 -4.18
CA ASN A 385 22.54 59.24 -3.59
C ASN A 385 23.93 59.41 -2.99
N SER A 386 24.86 59.83 -3.84
CA SER A 386 26.12 60.45 -3.45
C SER A 386 25.89 61.95 -3.30
N HIS A 387 25.90 62.46 -2.07
CA HIS A 387 26.18 63.87 -1.80
C HIS A 387 27.65 63.97 -1.43
N VAL A 388 28.42 64.60 -2.32
CA VAL A 388 29.77 65.10 -2.08
C VAL A 388 29.63 66.60 -1.84
N HIS A 389 30.09 67.06 -0.68
CA HIS A 389 30.41 68.46 -0.44
C HIS A 389 31.67 68.80 -1.23
N ILE A 390 31.62 69.87 -2.05
CA ILE A 390 32.79 70.62 -2.47
C ILE A 390 32.59 72.06 -2.00
N HIS A 391 33.53 72.51 -1.17
CA HIS A 391 33.70 73.88 -0.74
C HIS A 391 34.14 74.74 -1.94
N MET A 392 33.61 75.95 -2.00
CA MET A 392 34.08 77.02 -2.88
C MET A 392 35.53 77.38 -2.55
N ASP A 393 36.29 77.80 -3.57
CA ASP A 393 36.94 79.10 -3.52
C ASP A 393 37.17 79.65 -4.94
N THR A 394 36.91 80.96 -5.03
CA THR A 394 37.23 81.99 -6.04
C THR A 394 37.94 81.63 -7.33
#